data_AF-A0A6G0VY48-F1
#
_entry.id   AF-A0A6G0VY48-F1
#
_cell.length_a   1.000
_cell.length_b   1.000
_cell.length_c   1.000
_cell.angle_alpha   90.00
_cell.angle_beta   90.00
_cell.angle_gamma   90.00
#
_symmetry.space_group_name_H-M   'P 1'
#
loop_
_entity.id
_entity.type
_entity.pdbx_description
1 polymer ?
#
loop_
_entity_poly.entity_id
_entity_poly.type
_entity_poly.pdbx_seq_one_letter_code
_entity_poly.pdbx_strand_id
1 'polypeptide(L)'
;MKRFKTNLAWPLKFFDVFVVSLHMVDVRIHCADTVINLRYGTTLEHEKQRLLHHAKTSVMRKAWHRERDLLRLGLPTNKDWSVAEIDEILKLGYANGFDGEYIRDTERYPELCDDPYNIRFMKKQSLN
;
A
#
# COMPACT_ATOMS: atom_id res chain seq x y z
N MET A 1 11.93 5.56 20.75
CA MET A 1 12.37 4.35 20.03
C MET A 1 13.54 3.75 20.78
N LYS A 2 13.43 2.50 21.26
CA LYS A 2 14.58 1.76 21.83
C LYS A 2 14.87 0.56 20.93
N ARG A 3 16.11 0.49 20.44
CA ARG A 3 16.62 -0.58 19.58
C ARG A 3 17.51 -1.50 20.40
N PHE A 4 17.26 -2.79 20.33
CA PHE A 4 18.04 -3.78 21.06
C PHE A 4 18.71 -4.73 20.06
N LYS A 5 20.03 -4.90 20.19
CA LYS A 5 20.81 -5.84 19.38
C LYS A 5 20.93 -7.17 20.13
N THR A 6 20.75 -8.28 19.43
CA THR A 6 20.92 -9.63 19.96
C THR A 6 22.32 -10.15 19.59
N ASN A 7 23.04 -10.73 20.56
CA ASN A 7 24.32 -11.42 20.34
C ASN A 7 24.14 -12.94 20.12
N LEU A 8 22.92 -13.38 19.78
CA LEU A 8 22.57 -14.79 19.63
C LEU A 8 22.70 -15.23 18.16
N ALA A 9 23.23 -16.44 17.93
CA ALA A 9 23.37 -17.08 16.61
C ALA A 9 22.05 -17.57 15.99
N TRP A 10 20.94 -16.89 16.28
CA TRP A 10 19.57 -17.16 15.81
C TRP A 10 19.14 -16.06 14.83
N PRO A 11 18.13 -16.25 13.95
CA PRO A 11 17.87 -15.33 12.83
C PRO A 11 17.40 -13.92 13.22
N LEU A 12 17.18 -13.64 14.50
CA LEU A 12 16.87 -12.31 15.01
C LEU A 12 18.12 -11.42 14.99
N LYS A 13 18.06 -10.32 14.24
CA LYS A 13 19.15 -9.33 14.16
C LYS A 13 18.98 -8.20 15.17
N PHE A 14 17.75 -7.69 15.34
CA PHE A 14 17.39 -6.67 16.31
C PHE A 14 15.87 -6.56 16.43
N PHE A 15 15.39 -5.94 17.51
CA PHE A 15 14.01 -5.54 17.64
C PHE A 15 13.91 -4.07 18.07
N ASP A 16 12.83 -3.43 17.66
CA ASP A 16 12.51 -2.05 17.96
C ASP A 16 11.17 -1.98 18.69
N VAL A 17 11.14 -1.24 19.80
CA VAL A 17 9.90 -0.96 20.54
C VAL A 17 9.49 0.50 20.33
N PHE A 18 8.26 0.68 19.87
CA PHE A 18 7.60 1.96 19.66
C PHE A 18 6.39 2.06 20.58
N VAL A 19 6.43 3.02 21.50
CA VAL A 19 5.23 3.43 22.25
C VAL A 19 4.51 4.44 21.36
N VAL A 20 3.31 4.09 20.89
CA VAL A 20 2.50 4.94 20.00
C VAL A 20 1.59 5.84 20.82
N SER A 21 1.04 5.33 21.93
CA SER A 21 0.26 6.09 22.92
C SER A 21 0.32 5.39 24.29
N LEU A 22 -0.29 5.97 25.32
CA LEU A 22 -0.35 5.38 26.67
C LEU A 22 -0.92 3.95 26.68
N HIS A 23 -1.83 3.65 25.76
CA HIS A 23 -2.49 2.35 25.67
C HIS A 23 -2.02 1.51 24.49
N MET A 24 -1.17 2.03 23.60
CA MET A 24 -0.82 1.38 22.34
C MET A 24 0.68 1.19 22.18
N VAL A 25 1.10 -0.05 22.01
CA VAL A 25 2.50 -0.45 21.89
C VAL A 25 2.71 -1.25 20.62
N ASP A 26 3.73 -0.89 19.85
CA ASP A 26 4.14 -1.55 18.61
C ASP A 26 5.55 -2.12 18.81
N VAL A 27 5.69 -3.43 18.63
CA VAL A 27 6.96 -4.16 18.71
C VAL A 27 7.27 -4.67 17.31
N ARG A 28 8.44 -4.30 16.77
CA ARG A 28 8.91 -4.82 15.49
C ARG A 28 10.14 -5.67 15.69
N ILE A 29 10.10 -6.86 15.13
CA ILE A 29 11.18 -7.82 15.20
C ILE A 29 11.72 -8.00 13.79
N HIS A 30 13.00 -7.70 13.60
CA HIS A 30 13.68 -7.84 12.32
C HIS A 30 14.49 -9.14 12.29
N CYS A 31 14.09 -10.04 11.40
CA CYS A 31 14.82 -11.25 11.04
C CYS A 31 15.69 -10.98 9.78
N ALA A 32 16.24 -12.04 9.17
CA ALA A 32 17.11 -11.90 8.01
C ALA A 32 16.42 -11.27 6.78
N ASP A 33 15.21 -11.73 6.48
CA ASP A 33 14.37 -11.39 5.32
C ASP A 33 12.91 -11.09 5.71
N THR A 34 12.59 -11.17 7.00
CA THR A 34 11.23 -11.10 7.53
C THR A 34 11.14 -10.03 8.60
N VAL A 35 10.00 -9.34 8.69
CA VAL A 35 9.70 -8.40 9.77
C VAL A 35 8.36 -8.80 10.40
N ILE A 36 8.36 -8.99 11.72
CA ILE A 36 7.16 -9.29 12.49
C ILE A 36 6.76 -8.03 13.25
N ASN A 37 5.54 -7.54 13.00
CA ASN A 37 4.97 -6.40 13.72
C ASN A 37 3.89 -6.90 14.68
N LEU A 38 4.05 -6.59 15.96
CA LEU A 38 3.13 -6.97 17.02
C LEU A 38 2.59 -5.71 17.70
N ARG A 39 1.27 -5.53 17.65
CA ARG A 39 0.62 -4.30 18.09
C ARG A 39 -0.39 -4.59 19.18
N TYR A 40 -0.17 -4.00 20.34
CA TYR A 40 -0.99 -4.11 21.54
C TYR A 40 -1.86 -2.86 21.72
N GLY A 41 -3.01 -3.03 22.39
CA GLY A 41 -3.92 -1.92 22.70
C GLY A 41 -4.87 -1.52 21.58
N THR A 42 -5.13 -2.43 20.64
CA THR A 42 -6.07 -2.23 19.54
C THR A 42 -6.97 -3.46 19.39
N THR A 43 -8.03 -3.37 18.58
CA THR A 43 -8.84 -4.53 18.21
C THR A 43 -8.40 -5.06 16.85
N LEU A 44 -8.68 -6.34 16.58
CA LEU A 44 -8.38 -6.95 15.28
C LEU A 44 -9.00 -6.16 14.11
N GLU A 45 -10.21 -5.64 14.30
CA GLU A 45 -10.90 -4.86 13.28
C GLU A 45 -10.18 -3.54 12.96
N HIS A 46 -9.79 -2.76 13.98
CA HIS A 46 -9.04 -1.52 13.78
C HIS A 46 -7.67 -1.78 13.16
N GLU A 47 -7.01 -2.86 13.55
CA GLU A 47 -5.73 -3.29 12.98
C GLU A 47 -5.87 -3.61 11.49
N LYS A 48 -6.88 -4.41 11.15
CA LYS A 48 -7.22 -4.79 9.77
C LYS A 48 -7.51 -3.57 8.91
N GLN A 49 -8.35 -2.65 9.40
CA GLN A 49 -8.67 -1.41 8.69
C GLN A 49 -7.42 -0.55 8.43
N ARG A 50 -6.51 -0.44 9.41
CA ARG A 50 -5.25 0.28 9.21
C ARG A 50 -4.38 -0.37 8.12
N LEU A 51 -4.25 -1.70 8.16
CA LEU A 51 -3.47 -2.43 7.16
C LEU A 51 -4.07 -2.27 5.76
N LEU A 52 -5.39 -2.36 5.62
CA LEU A 52 -6.09 -2.15 4.34
C LEU A 52 -5.92 -0.72 3.82
N HIS A 53 -5.96 0.28 4.70
CA HIS A 53 -5.69 1.67 4.32
C HIS A 53 -4.26 1.85 3.79
N HIS A 54 -3.27 1.31 4.51
CA HIS A 54 -1.87 1.37 4.10
C HIS A 54 -1.62 0.63 2.77
N ALA A 55 -2.24 -0.56 2.61
CA ALA A 55 -2.22 -1.31 1.37
C ALA A 55 -2.82 -0.49 0.22
N LYS A 56 -4.00 0.15 0.44
CA LYS A 56 -4.64 1.00 -0.57
C LYS A 56 -3.75 2.16 -1.01
N THR A 57 -3.10 2.87 -0.10
CA THR A 57 -2.17 3.94 -0.48
C THR A 57 -0.99 3.41 -1.32
N SER A 58 -0.44 2.27 -0.92
CA SER A 58 0.73 1.67 -1.57
C SER A 58 0.40 1.12 -2.96
N VAL A 59 -0.68 0.36 -3.07
CA VAL A 59 -1.12 -0.26 -4.33
C VAL A 59 -1.53 0.79 -5.37
N MET A 60 -2.13 1.90 -4.93
CA MET A 60 -2.53 3.00 -5.82
C MET A 60 -1.32 3.67 -6.46
N ARG A 61 -0.25 3.88 -5.69
CA ARG A 61 1.03 4.36 -6.24
C ARG A 61 1.62 3.37 -7.25
N LYS A 62 1.58 2.07 -6.95
CA LYS A 62 2.07 1.02 -7.87
C LYS A 62 1.24 0.96 -9.15
N ALA A 63 -0.08 1.06 -9.06
CA ALA A 63 -0.99 1.08 -10.19
C ALA A 63 -0.71 2.27 -11.11
N TRP A 64 -0.55 3.48 -10.55
CA TRP A 64 -0.20 4.66 -11.32
C TRP A 64 1.18 4.56 -11.97
N HIS A 65 2.17 4.04 -11.25
CA HIS A 65 3.51 3.81 -11.81
C HIS A 65 3.46 2.86 -13.00
N ARG A 66 2.74 1.74 -12.85
CA ARG A 66 2.50 0.78 -13.93
C ARG A 66 1.83 1.44 -15.13
N GLU A 67 0.76 2.21 -14.91
CA GLU A 67 0.00 2.85 -15.99
C GLU A 67 0.88 3.81 -16.77
N ARG A 68 1.67 4.63 -16.06
CA ARG A 68 2.65 5.53 -16.67
C ARG A 68 3.68 4.78 -17.49
N ASP A 69 4.20 3.66 -16.98
CA ASP A 69 5.21 2.88 -17.71
C ASP A 69 4.63 2.25 -18.98
N LEU A 70 3.38 1.75 -18.93
CA LEU A 70 2.68 1.24 -20.12
C LEU A 70 2.52 2.33 -21.18
N LEU A 71 2.06 3.52 -20.77
CA LEU A 71 1.92 4.67 -21.68
C LEU A 71 3.27 5.12 -22.27
N ARG A 72 4.34 5.13 -21.46
CA ARG A 72 5.70 5.46 -21.95
C ARG A 72 6.20 4.49 -23.02
N LEU A 73 5.86 3.21 -22.89
CA LEU A 73 6.25 2.16 -23.83
C LEU A 73 5.29 2.04 -25.02
N GLY A 74 4.21 2.82 -25.06
CA GLY A 74 3.16 2.68 -26.08
C GLY A 74 2.43 1.35 -26.01
N LEU A 75 2.40 0.71 -24.84
CA LEU A 75 1.72 -0.56 -24.61
C LEU A 75 0.25 -0.35 -24.26
N PRO A 76 -0.63 -1.33 -24.55
CA PRO A 76 -2.04 -1.24 -24.20
C PRO A 76 -2.24 -1.05 -22.70
N THR A 77 -3.06 -0.06 -22.34
CA THR A 77 -3.57 0.17 -20.99
C THR A 77 -4.96 -0.44 -20.83
N ASN A 78 -5.38 -0.71 -19.59
CA ASN A 78 -6.73 -1.23 -19.31
C ASN A 78 -7.82 -0.17 -19.52
N LYS A 79 -7.43 1.09 -19.64
CA LYS A 79 -8.31 2.23 -19.84
C LYS A 79 -7.86 3.03 -21.05
N ASP A 80 -8.84 3.50 -21.82
CA ASP A 80 -8.62 4.45 -22.90
C ASP A 80 -8.50 5.86 -22.31
N TRP A 81 -7.27 6.37 -22.29
CA TRP A 81 -6.95 7.72 -21.84
C TRP A 81 -7.01 8.70 -23.01
N SER A 82 -7.55 9.89 -22.77
CA SER A 82 -7.45 11.00 -23.73
C SER A 82 -6.00 11.50 -23.84
N VAL A 83 -5.69 12.22 -24.93
CA VAL A 83 -4.35 12.79 -25.15
C VAL A 83 -3.92 13.70 -23.99
N ALA A 84 -4.85 14.47 -23.43
CA ALA A 84 -4.58 15.33 -22.28
C ALA A 84 -4.29 14.54 -21.00
N GLU A 85 -5.05 13.47 -20.72
CA GLU A 85 -4.82 12.60 -19.56
C GLU A 85 -3.50 11.82 -19.70
N ILE A 86 -3.15 11.37 -20.91
CA ILE A 86 -1.86 10.71 -21.17
C ILE A 86 -0.71 11.67 -20.84
N ASP A 87 -0.76 12.90 -21.35
CA ASP A 87 0.27 13.92 -21.07
C ASP A 87 0.40 14.19 -19.56
N GLU A 88 -0.72 14.27 -18.86
CA GLU A 88 -0.77 14.45 -17.41
C GLU A 88 -0.12 13.26 -16.67
N ILE A 89 -0.48 12.02 -17.01
CA ILE A 89 0.09 10.81 -16.41
C ILE A 89 1.60 10.72 -16.67
N LEU A 90 2.06 11.06 -17.87
CA LEU A 90 3.48 11.02 -18.21
C LEU A 90 4.30 12.05 -17.43
N LYS A 91 3.74 13.25 -17.19
CA LYS A 91 4.37 14.36 -16.47
C LYS A 91 4.27 14.25 -14.96
N LEU A 92 3.06 14.09 -14.42
CA LEU A 92 2.77 14.10 -12.99
C LEU A 92 2.80 12.70 -12.37
N GLY A 93 2.63 11.66 -13.18
CA GLY A 93 2.54 10.27 -12.73
C GLY A 93 1.13 9.80 -12.38
N TYR A 94 0.12 10.64 -12.55
CA TYR A 94 -1.29 10.32 -12.35
C TYR A 94 -2.17 11.25 -13.20
N ALA A 95 -3.43 10.88 -13.43
CA ALA A 95 -4.43 11.76 -14.03
C ALA A 95 -5.32 12.37 -12.93
N ASN A 96 -5.55 13.69 -12.99
CA ASN A 96 -6.40 14.36 -12.02
C ASN A 96 -7.88 13.98 -12.22
N GLY A 97 -8.66 14.00 -11.15
CA GLY A 97 -10.06 13.58 -11.20
C GLY A 97 -10.25 12.06 -11.31
N PHE A 98 -9.18 11.27 -11.23
CA PHE A 98 -9.26 9.82 -11.14
C PHE A 98 -8.87 9.30 -9.76
N ASP A 99 -9.56 8.25 -9.34
CA ASP A 99 -9.23 7.43 -8.20
C ASP A 99 -9.18 5.96 -8.66
N GLY A 100 -8.95 5.04 -7.73
CA GLY A 100 -8.81 3.63 -7.99
C GLY A 100 -9.63 2.80 -7.03
N GLU A 101 -10.31 1.82 -7.59
CA GLU A 101 -11.14 0.86 -6.88
C GLU A 101 -10.59 -0.54 -7.06
N TYR A 102 -10.79 -1.37 -6.03
CA TYR A 102 -10.46 -2.78 -6.13
C TYR A 102 -11.45 -3.48 -7.07
N ILE A 103 -10.92 -4.28 -8.01
CA ILE A 103 -11.72 -5.11 -8.89
C ILE A 103 -12.27 -6.31 -8.11
N ARG A 104 -11.43 -6.97 -7.30
CA ARG A 104 -11.80 -8.06 -6.41
C ARG A 104 -11.81 -7.59 -4.97
N ASP A 105 -12.84 -8.03 -4.24
CA ASP A 105 -13.04 -7.72 -2.83
C ASP A 105 -11.85 -8.17 -1.97
N THR A 106 -11.20 -7.22 -1.30
CA THR A 106 -10.04 -7.44 -0.44
C THR A 106 -10.40 -8.04 0.91
N GLU A 107 -11.67 -8.03 1.32
CA GLU A 107 -12.09 -8.76 2.52
C GLU A 107 -12.10 -10.26 2.28
N ARG A 108 -12.52 -10.67 1.08
CA ARG A 108 -12.53 -12.08 0.65
C ARG A 108 -11.16 -12.56 0.17
N TYR A 109 -10.40 -11.69 -0.49
CA TYR A 109 -9.08 -11.99 -1.07
C TYR A 109 -8.02 -10.99 -0.57
N PRO A 110 -7.63 -11.05 0.72
CA PRO A 110 -6.70 -10.09 1.31
C PRO A 110 -5.31 -10.10 0.67
N GLU A 111 -4.89 -11.21 0.06
CA GLU A 111 -3.63 -11.31 -0.68
C GLU A 111 -3.56 -10.37 -1.89
N LEU A 112 -4.71 -9.91 -2.39
CA LEU A 112 -4.81 -9.00 -3.53
C LEU A 112 -4.84 -7.51 -3.13
N CYS A 113 -4.77 -7.19 -1.84
CA CYS A 113 -4.85 -5.79 -1.39
C CYS A 113 -3.65 -4.93 -1.82
N ASP A 114 -2.50 -5.55 -2.10
CA ASP A 114 -1.28 -4.85 -2.53
C ASP A 114 -0.89 -5.16 -3.99
N ASP A 115 -1.82 -5.78 -4.75
CA ASP A 115 -1.66 -6.10 -6.18
C ASP A 115 -2.16 -4.95 -7.08
N PRO A 116 -1.27 -4.27 -7.84
CA PRO A 116 -1.68 -3.18 -8.73
C PRO A 116 -2.58 -3.63 -9.88
N TYR A 117 -2.59 -4.91 -10.25
CA TYR A 117 -3.49 -5.44 -11.27
C TYR A 117 -4.93 -5.59 -10.75
N ASN A 118 -5.11 -5.57 -9.43
CA ASN A 118 -6.43 -5.58 -8.81
C ASN A 118 -7.04 -4.17 -8.70
N ILE A 119 -6.40 -3.14 -9.27
CA ILE A 119 -6.90 -1.76 -9.27
C ILE A 119 -7.46 -1.39 -10.64
N ARG A 120 -8.65 -0.77 -10.63
CA ARG A 120 -9.24 -0.12 -11.80
C ARG A 120 -9.41 1.37 -11.55
N PHE A 121 -8.95 2.19 -12.50
CA PHE A 121 -9.12 3.64 -12.43
C PHE A 121 -10.55 4.07 -12.79
N MET A 122 -11.14 4.86 -11.90
CA MET A 122 -12.51 5.38 -12.01
C MET A 122 -12.48 6.91 -11.86
N LYS A 123 -13.38 7.61 -12.56
CA LYS A 123 -13.53 9.06 -12.33
C LYS A 123 -14.05 9.28 -10.92
N LYS A 124 -13.45 10.22 -10.18
CA LYS A 124 -13.97 10.69 -8.90
C LYS A 124 -15.39 11.18 -9.13
N GLN A 125 -16.35 10.60 -8.43
CA GLN A 125 -17.67 11.17 -8.38
C GLN A 125 -17.55 12.51 -7.67
N SER A 126 -17.92 13.60 -8.35
CA SER A 126 -18.17 14.86 -7.66
C SER A 126 -19.29 14.60 -6.68
N LEU A 127 -18.98 14.66 -5.38
CA LEU A 127 -19.98 14.78 -4.34
C LEU A 127 -20.73 16.09 -4.63
N ASN A 128 -21.92 15.97 -5.22
CA ASN A 128 -22.88 17.05 -5.30
C ASN A 128 -23.49 17.32 -3.92
#